data_AF-A0A2D0KXM0-F1
#
_entry.id   AF-A0A2D0KXM0-F1
#
_cell.length_a   1.000
_cell.length_b   1.000
_cell.length_c   1.000
_cell.angle_alpha   90.00
_cell.angle_beta   90.00
_cell.angle_gamma   90.00
#
_symmetry.space_group_name_H-M   'P 1'
#
loop_
_entity.id
_entity.type
_entity.pdbx_description
1 polymer ?
#
loop_
_entity_poly.entity_id
_entity_poly.type
_entity_poly.pdbx_seq_one_letter_code
_entity_poly.pdbx_strand_id
1 'polypeptide(L)'
;MPGADKTPEQWPAEARLAAIIETATLSATELAEYCRKKGLYPEQIQQWKQAFLQVPARDDKAALKQSRKENKQLKRELARKEKTLAEAGSDTGFAKDVAGTLRDGQRGRLTRVVDRQLIRDAVCKAVEAGARLTVALNELPLSLRT
;
A
#
# COMPACT_ATOMS: atom_id res chain seq x y z
N MET A 1 -14.96 20.80 22.56
CA MET A 1 -14.94 21.43 21.22
C MET A 1 -13.65 21.06 20.52
N PRO A 2 -13.63 20.84 19.19
CA PRO A 2 -12.38 20.69 18.45
C PRO A 2 -11.52 21.93 18.69
N GLY A 3 -10.22 21.72 18.98
CA GLY A 3 -9.30 22.78 19.39
C GLY A 3 -9.29 23.97 18.44
N ALA A 4 -9.11 25.16 19.02
CA ALA A 4 -9.21 26.48 18.40
C ALA A 4 -8.24 26.73 17.22
N ASP A 5 -7.37 25.77 16.91
CA ASP A 5 -6.32 25.88 15.89
C ASP A 5 -6.62 25.08 14.61
N LYS A 6 -7.79 24.41 14.53
CA LYS A 6 -8.16 23.60 13.35
C LYS A 6 -8.92 24.46 12.35
N THR A 7 -8.37 24.62 11.16
CA THR A 7 -9.10 25.20 10.02
C THR A 7 -10.42 24.45 9.82
N PRO A 8 -11.48 25.10 9.30
CA PRO A 8 -12.79 24.47 9.10
C PRO A 8 -12.72 23.16 8.29
N GLU A 9 -11.74 23.05 7.39
CA GLU A 9 -11.41 21.88 6.58
C GLU A 9 -10.84 20.69 7.38
N GLN A 10 -10.32 20.91 8.58
CA GLN A 10 -9.80 19.87 9.48
C GLN A 10 -10.80 19.42 10.54
N TRP A 11 -12.03 19.95 10.53
CA TRP A 11 -13.06 19.55 11.47
C TRP A 11 -13.52 18.11 11.19
N PRO A 12 -13.62 17.26 12.23
CA PRO A 12 -14.15 15.91 12.07
C PRO A 12 -15.61 15.98 11.60
N ALA A 13 -16.04 14.97 10.84
CA ALA A 13 -17.39 14.93 10.25
C ALA A 13 -18.51 15.08 11.30
N GLU A 14 -18.30 14.51 12.49
CA GLU A 14 -19.22 14.65 13.64
C GLU A 14 -19.37 16.11 14.09
N ALA A 15 -18.27 16.86 14.17
CA ALA A 15 -18.31 18.27 14.57
C ALA A 15 -18.96 19.15 13.49
N ARG A 16 -18.75 18.82 12.20
CA ARG A 16 -19.46 19.50 11.10
C ARG A 16 -20.95 19.25 11.16
N LEU A 17 -21.36 18.00 11.42
CA LEU A 17 -22.77 17.65 11.57
C LEU A 17 -23.41 18.36 12.76
N ALA A 18 -22.75 18.40 13.92
CA ALA A 18 -23.23 19.15 15.09
C ALA A 18 -23.45 20.63 14.77
N ALA A 19 -22.50 21.28 14.08
CA ALA A 19 -22.65 22.67 13.65
C ALA A 19 -23.82 22.87 12.67
N ILE A 20 -24.05 21.92 11.75
CA ILE A 20 -25.19 21.97 10.82
C ILE A 20 -26.53 21.86 11.57
N ILE A 21 -26.62 20.99 12.59
CA ILE A 21 -27.82 20.79 13.40
C ILE A 21 -28.09 22.02 14.27
N GLU A 22 -27.07 22.54 14.96
CA GLU A 22 -27.18 23.76 15.77
C GLU A 22 -27.62 24.96 14.94
N THR A 23 -27.18 25.05 13.67
CA THR A 23 -27.52 26.13 12.75
C THR A 23 -28.74 25.84 11.88
N ALA A 24 -29.49 24.76 12.17
CA ALA A 24 -30.72 24.45 11.45
C ALA A 24 -31.91 25.31 11.92
N THR A 25 -31.93 25.70 13.19
CA THR A 25 -33.00 26.51 13.79
C THR A 25 -32.68 28.00 13.88
N LEU A 26 -31.44 28.39 13.59
CA LEU A 26 -30.97 29.77 13.68
C LEU A 26 -31.41 30.59 12.46
N SER A 27 -31.81 31.83 12.71
CA SER A 27 -32.04 32.84 11.67
C SER A 27 -30.73 33.31 11.02
N ALA A 28 -30.80 34.01 9.89
CA ALA A 28 -29.62 34.47 9.15
C ALA A 28 -28.69 35.37 9.99
N THR A 29 -29.26 36.18 10.87
CA THR A 29 -28.51 37.05 11.81
C THR A 29 -27.78 36.24 12.88
N GLU A 30 -28.46 35.26 13.47
CA GLU A 30 -27.90 34.39 14.49
C GLU A 30 -26.84 33.44 13.92
N LEU A 31 -27.01 33.00 12.67
CA LEU A 31 -26.03 32.19 11.95
C LEU A 31 -24.74 32.99 11.72
N ALA A 32 -24.84 34.28 11.35
CA ALA A 32 -23.67 35.14 11.20
C ALA A 32 -22.94 35.37 12.54
N GLU A 33 -23.68 35.54 13.64
CA GLU A 33 -23.08 35.62 14.98
C GLU A 33 -22.41 34.31 15.42
N TYR A 34 -23.06 33.17 15.16
CA TYR A 34 -22.51 31.84 15.42
C TYR A 34 -21.20 31.62 14.64
N CYS A 35 -21.20 31.99 13.35
CA CYS A 35 -20.03 31.93 12.47
C CYS A 35 -18.86 32.75 13.02
N ARG A 36 -19.12 34.00 13.45
CA ARG A 36 -18.11 34.87 14.06
C ARG A 36 -17.54 34.29 15.35
N LYS A 37 -18.38 33.70 16.22
CA LYS A 37 -17.96 33.08 17.49
C LYS A 37 -17.13 31.81 17.28
N LYS A 38 -17.40 31.06 16.20
CA LYS A 38 -16.74 29.77 15.91
C LYS A 38 -15.59 29.88 14.90
N GLY A 39 -15.37 31.05 14.30
CA GLY A 39 -14.38 31.23 13.24
C GLY A 39 -14.76 30.52 11.94
N LEU A 40 -16.06 30.43 11.66
CA LEU A 40 -16.62 29.77 10.48
C LEU A 40 -17.23 30.79 9.52
N TYR A 41 -17.36 30.43 8.25
CA TYR A 41 -18.11 31.21 7.27
C TYR A 41 -19.49 30.60 7.00
N PRO A 42 -20.55 31.41 6.83
CA PRO A 42 -21.89 30.91 6.48
C PRO A 42 -21.89 30.02 5.24
N GLU A 43 -21.06 30.36 4.26
CA GLU A 43 -20.88 29.61 3.01
C GLU A 43 -20.36 28.19 3.27
N GLN A 44 -19.48 28.00 4.25
CA GLN A 44 -18.94 26.68 4.60
C GLN A 44 -20.02 25.78 5.21
N ILE A 45 -20.90 26.33 6.05
CA ILE A 45 -22.02 25.59 6.63
C ILE A 45 -23.00 25.18 5.52
N GLN A 46 -23.28 26.08 4.57
CA GLN A 46 -24.12 25.78 3.41
C GLN A 46 -23.49 24.69 2.53
N GLN A 47 -22.17 24.77 2.29
CA GLN A 47 -21.44 23.75 1.54
C GLN A 47 -21.50 22.39 2.23
N TRP A 48 -21.36 22.34 3.57
CA TRP A 48 -21.48 21.09 4.30
C TRP A 48 -22.91 20.55 4.30
N LYS A 49 -23.93 21.41 4.41
CA LYS A 49 -25.34 21.03 4.24
C LYS A 49 -25.57 20.40 2.87
N GLN A 50 -25.07 21.03 1.81
CA GLN A 50 -25.17 20.52 0.43
C GLN A 50 -24.41 19.21 0.24
N ALA A 51 -23.21 19.08 0.78
CA ALA A 51 -22.43 17.85 0.71
C ALA A 51 -23.09 16.68 1.46
N PHE A 52 -23.78 16.95 2.58
CA PHE A 52 -24.59 15.95 3.28
C PHE A 52 -25.81 15.51 2.49
N LEU A 53 -26.44 16.42 1.75
CA LEU A 53 -27.60 16.13 0.91
C LEU A 53 -27.21 15.49 -0.42
N GLN A 54 -26.01 15.79 -0.94
CA GLN A 54 -25.39 15.07 -2.04
C GLN A 54 -24.91 13.69 -1.54
N VAL A 55 -25.87 12.80 -1.30
CA VAL A 55 -25.60 11.37 -1.38
C VAL A 55 -25.33 11.11 -2.87
N PRO A 56 -24.12 10.70 -3.28
CA PRO A 56 -23.90 10.31 -4.67
C PRO A 56 -24.95 9.27 -5.02
N ALA A 57 -25.79 9.61 -5.99
CA ALA A 57 -26.77 8.69 -6.53
C ALA A 57 -26.02 7.42 -6.90
N ARG A 58 -26.68 6.28 -6.70
CA ARG A 58 -26.15 4.91 -6.72
C ARG A 58 -25.64 4.45 -8.09
N ASP A 59 -25.23 5.37 -8.96
CA ASP A 59 -24.75 5.17 -10.32
C ASP A 59 -23.29 4.72 -10.37
N ASP A 60 -22.56 4.89 -9.27
CA ASP A 60 -21.18 4.41 -9.14
C ASP A 60 -21.06 2.88 -9.01
N LYS A 61 -22.18 2.13 -8.91
CA LYS A 61 -22.11 0.65 -8.88
C LYS A 61 -21.51 0.08 -10.17
N ALA A 62 -21.75 0.71 -11.32
CA ALA A 62 -21.19 0.26 -12.59
C ALA A 62 -19.69 0.58 -12.67
N ALA A 63 -19.30 1.81 -12.30
CA ALA A 63 -17.92 2.26 -12.24
C ALA A 63 -17.09 1.47 -11.20
N LEU A 64 -17.64 1.20 -10.01
CA LEU A 64 -16.99 0.36 -9.00
C LEU A 64 -16.80 -1.08 -9.50
N LYS A 65 -17.79 -1.63 -10.22
CA LYS A 65 -17.68 -2.99 -10.77
C LYS A 65 -16.62 -3.05 -11.87
N GLN A 66 -16.53 -2.04 -12.74
CA GLN A 66 -15.49 -1.94 -13.76
C GLN A 66 -14.11 -1.80 -13.11
N SER A 67 -13.94 -0.84 -12.20
CA SER A 67 -12.68 -0.65 -11.46
C SER A 67 -12.25 -1.92 -10.71
N ARG A 68 -13.18 -2.64 -10.06
CA ARG A 68 -12.87 -3.93 -9.41
C ARG A 68 -12.44 -5.01 -10.40
N LYS A 69 -13.07 -5.08 -11.58
CA LYS A 69 -12.71 -6.03 -12.64
C LYS A 69 -11.32 -5.72 -13.20
N GLU A 70 -11.05 -4.46 -13.51
CA GLU A 70 -9.75 -3.98 -13.98
C GLU A 70 -8.67 -4.26 -12.93
N ASN A 71 -8.91 -3.95 -11.66
CA ASN A 71 -7.95 -4.21 -10.59
C ASN A 71 -7.66 -5.71 -10.44
N LYS A 72 -8.67 -6.58 -10.61
CA LYS A 72 -8.50 -8.03 -10.58
C LYS A 72 -7.74 -8.55 -11.81
N GLN A 73 -7.98 -7.96 -12.99
CA GLN A 73 -7.29 -8.31 -14.21
C GLN A 73 -5.81 -7.89 -14.16
N LEU A 74 -5.54 -6.65 -13.76
CA LEU A 74 -4.19 -6.15 -13.55
C LEU A 74 -3.42 -6.96 -12.51
N LYS A 75 -4.07 -7.36 -11.40
CA LYS A 75 -3.46 -8.28 -10.41
C LYS A 75 -3.11 -9.65 -10.98
N ARG A 76 -3.94 -10.19 -11.89
CA ARG A 76 -3.67 -11.46 -12.57
C ARG A 76 -2.54 -11.31 -13.59
N GLU A 77 -2.47 -10.20 -14.30
CA GLU A 77 -1.39 -9.90 -15.23
C GLU A 77 -0.06 -9.69 -14.49
N LEU A 78 -0.06 -8.98 -13.37
CA LEU A 78 1.08 -8.91 -12.46
C LEU A 78 1.48 -10.29 -11.96
N ALA A 79 0.55 -11.11 -11.47
CA ALA A 79 0.85 -12.46 -11.00
C ALA A 79 1.40 -13.37 -12.11
N ARG A 80 0.93 -13.21 -13.36
CA ARG A 80 1.46 -13.97 -14.51
C ARG A 80 2.85 -13.47 -14.92
N LYS A 81 3.07 -12.15 -14.95
CA LYS A 81 4.38 -11.56 -15.23
C LYS A 81 5.39 -11.91 -14.14
N GLU A 82 5.00 -11.85 -12.87
CA GLU A 82 5.79 -12.31 -11.74
C GLU A 82 6.06 -13.82 -11.81
N LYS A 83 5.10 -14.63 -12.28
CA LYS A 83 5.31 -16.08 -12.46
C LYS A 83 6.30 -16.37 -13.58
N THR A 84 6.18 -15.72 -14.74
CA THR A 84 7.16 -15.87 -15.82
C THR A 84 8.52 -15.31 -15.45
N LEU A 85 8.58 -14.22 -14.68
CA LEU A 85 9.83 -13.67 -14.15
C LEU A 85 10.41 -14.52 -13.01
N ALA A 86 9.59 -15.21 -12.21
CA ALA A 86 10.07 -16.14 -11.19
C ALA A 86 10.53 -17.48 -11.80
N GLU A 87 9.90 -17.92 -12.89
CA GLU A 87 10.34 -19.10 -13.65
C GLU A 87 11.56 -18.79 -14.52
N ALA A 88 11.66 -17.58 -15.09
CA ALA A 88 12.86 -17.11 -15.79
C ALA A 88 14.00 -16.71 -14.83
N GLY A 89 13.66 -16.14 -13.66
CA GLY A 89 14.57 -15.79 -12.57
C GLY A 89 14.93 -16.97 -11.67
N SER A 90 14.27 -18.13 -11.86
CA SER A 90 14.85 -19.45 -11.57
C SER A 90 15.87 -19.77 -12.67
N ASP A 91 16.81 -18.83 -12.82
CA ASP A 91 17.90 -18.93 -13.76
C ASP A 91 18.58 -20.26 -13.50
N THR A 92 18.51 -21.16 -14.47
CA THR A 92 19.39 -22.33 -14.51
C THR A 92 20.86 -21.94 -14.33
N GLY A 93 21.22 -20.67 -14.55
CA GLY A 93 22.49 -20.04 -14.17
C GLY A 93 22.71 -19.96 -12.64
N PHE A 94 21.77 -19.46 -11.84
CA PHE A 94 21.91 -19.36 -10.38
C PHE A 94 22.18 -20.73 -9.74
N ALA A 95 21.41 -21.75 -10.12
CA ALA A 95 21.63 -23.11 -9.63
C ALA A 95 23.00 -23.67 -10.06
N LYS A 96 23.48 -23.35 -11.28
CA LYS A 96 24.80 -23.76 -11.78
C LYS A 96 25.95 -23.02 -11.11
N ASP A 97 25.80 -21.72 -10.84
CA ASP A 97 26.81 -20.88 -10.18
C ASP A 97 27.00 -21.29 -8.72
N VAL A 98 25.88 -21.53 -8.02
CA VAL A 98 25.87 -22.06 -6.64
C VAL A 98 26.43 -23.47 -6.61
N ALA A 99 25.97 -24.36 -7.51
CA ALA A 99 26.47 -25.73 -7.58
C ALA A 99 27.95 -25.78 -7.94
N GLY A 100 28.45 -24.91 -8.82
CA GLY A 100 29.86 -24.80 -9.19
C GLY A 100 30.73 -24.33 -8.03
N THR A 101 30.27 -23.34 -7.28
CA THR A 101 30.97 -22.81 -6.09
C THR A 101 31.03 -23.83 -4.95
N LEU A 102 30.03 -24.73 -4.86
CA LEU A 102 29.93 -25.75 -3.81
C LEU A 102 30.41 -27.15 -4.24
N ARG A 103 30.69 -27.38 -5.53
CA ARG A 103 31.03 -28.71 -6.10
C ARG A 103 32.31 -29.32 -5.54
N ASP A 104 33.25 -28.47 -5.13
CA ASP A 104 34.56 -28.89 -4.64
C ASP A 104 34.59 -29.10 -3.11
N GLY A 105 33.45 -28.98 -2.43
CA GLY A 105 33.34 -29.08 -0.97
C GLY A 105 32.76 -30.40 -0.48
N GLN A 106 33.58 -31.27 0.11
CA GLN A 106 33.09 -32.42 0.89
C GLN A 106 32.09 -31.95 1.96
N ARG A 107 31.00 -32.73 2.14
CA ARG A 107 29.96 -32.46 3.16
C ARG A 107 30.59 -32.21 4.53
N GLY A 108 30.23 -31.10 5.17
CA GLY A 108 30.65 -30.77 6.53
C GLY A 108 31.83 -29.80 6.68
N ARG A 109 32.34 -29.22 5.57
CA ARG A 109 33.36 -28.17 5.61
C ARG A 109 32.78 -26.80 5.96
N LEU A 110 33.54 -26.00 6.71
CA LEU A 110 33.26 -24.59 6.92
C LEU A 110 33.42 -23.83 5.58
N THR A 111 32.35 -23.19 5.09
CA THR A 111 32.40 -22.32 3.91
C THR A 111 33.34 -21.16 4.15
N ARG A 112 34.31 -20.96 3.24
CA ARG A 112 35.28 -19.87 3.33
C ARG A 112 34.56 -18.54 3.13
N VAL A 113 35.16 -17.45 3.63
CA VAL A 113 34.58 -16.10 3.52
C VAL A 113 34.30 -15.72 2.07
N VAL A 114 35.19 -16.11 1.15
CA VAL A 114 35.06 -15.87 -0.30
C VAL A 114 33.84 -16.61 -0.88
N ASP A 115 33.65 -17.89 -0.54
CA ASP A 115 32.51 -18.69 -0.99
C ASP A 115 31.18 -18.07 -0.50
N ARG A 116 31.16 -17.54 0.73
CA ARG A 116 30.00 -16.83 1.29
C ARG A 116 29.69 -15.52 0.58
N GLN A 117 30.71 -14.80 0.12
CA GLN A 117 30.56 -13.57 -0.66
C GLN A 117 29.98 -13.88 -2.04
N LEU A 118 30.51 -14.90 -2.73
CA LEU A 118 30.01 -15.32 -4.04
C LEU A 118 28.54 -15.78 -4.00
N ILE A 119 28.16 -16.55 -2.97
CA ILE A 119 26.77 -16.96 -2.76
C ILE A 119 25.88 -15.75 -2.50
N ARG A 120 26.33 -14.79 -1.69
CA ARG A 120 25.59 -13.54 -1.44
C ARG A 120 25.38 -12.76 -2.73
N ASP A 121 26.43 -12.59 -3.54
CA ASP A 121 26.36 -11.83 -4.78
C ASP A 121 25.44 -12.51 -5.82
N ALA A 122 25.47 -13.85 -5.89
CA ALA A 122 24.56 -14.62 -6.72
C ALA A 122 23.09 -14.47 -6.26
N VAL A 123 22.84 -14.50 -4.95
CA VAL A 123 21.49 -14.29 -4.38
C VAL A 123 21.01 -12.86 -4.64
N CYS A 124 21.88 -11.86 -4.45
CA CYS A 124 21.55 -10.47 -4.75
C CYS A 124 21.17 -10.28 -6.22
N LYS A 125 21.97 -10.82 -7.16
CA LYS A 125 21.65 -10.78 -8.60
C LYS A 125 20.33 -11.46 -8.93
N ALA A 126 20.03 -12.61 -8.32
CA ALA A 126 18.75 -13.30 -8.54
C ALA A 126 17.56 -12.48 -8.01
N VAL A 127 17.71 -11.85 -6.84
CA VAL A 127 16.66 -10.99 -6.26
C VAL A 127 16.47 -9.71 -7.07
N GLU A 128 17.54 -9.11 -7.56
CA GLU A 128 17.51 -7.96 -8.48
C GLU A 128 16.83 -8.32 -9.82
N ALA A 129 17.04 -9.55 -10.31
CA ALA A 129 16.34 -10.10 -11.47
C ALA A 129 14.85 -10.43 -11.20
N GLY A 130 14.38 -10.28 -9.96
CA GLY A 130 12.97 -10.43 -9.58
C GLY A 130 12.63 -11.77 -8.91
N ALA A 131 13.63 -12.60 -8.57
CA ALA A 131 13.39 -13.80 -7.78
C ALA A 131 13.06 -13.45 -6.33
N ARG A 132 12.13 -14.21 -5.72
CA ARG A 132 11.86 -14.07 -4.28
C ARG A 132 13.03 -14.64 -3.49
N LEU A 133 13.53 -13.88 -2.52
CA LEU A 133 14.65 -14.28 -1.66
C LEU A 133 14.44 -15.66 -1.02
N THR A 134 13.22 -16.00 -0.61
CA THR A 134 12.88 -17.31 -0.04
C THR A 134 13.05 -18.47 -1.03
N VAL A 135 12.76 -18.25 -2.31
CA VAL A 135 12.92 -19.26 -3.36
C VAL A 135 14.41 -19.46 -3.66
N ALA A 136 15.15 -18.36 -3.83
CA ALA A 136 16.59 -18.41 -4.07
C ALA A 136 17.36 -19.11 -2.93
N LEU A 137 16.95 -18.88 -1.67
CA LEU A 137 17.57 -19.51 -0.50
C LEU A 137 17.25 -21.01 -0.36
N ASN A 138 16.05 -21.46 -0.77
CA ASN A 138 15.66 -22.87 -0.71
C ASN A 138 16.44 -23.76 -1.70
N GLU A 139 16.92 -23.18 -2.80
CA GLU A 139 17.73 -23.88 -3.81
C GLU A 139 19.21 -24.03 -3.38
N LEU A 140 19.64 -23.38 -2.29
CA LEU A 140 21.00 -23.51 -1.78
C LEU A 140 21.15 -24.85 -1.03
N PRO A 141 22.11 -25.72 -1.37
CA PRO A 141 22.37 -26.97 -0.64
C PRO A 141 23.15 -26.72 0.66
N LEU A 142 22.73 -25.72 1.45
CA LEU A 142 23.29 -25.39 2.74
C LEU A 142 22.50 -26.13 3.83
N SER A 143 23.16 -27.02 4.56
CA SER A 143 22.54 -27.62 5.73
C SER A 143 22.50 -26.60 6.88
N LEU A 144 21.32 -26.47 7.51
CA LEU A 144 21.20 -25.83 8.82
C LEU A 144 21.97 -26.67 9.84
N ARG A 145 23.22 -26.29 10.12
CA ARG A 145 23.90 -26.74 11.34
C ARG A 145 23.66 -25.68 12.40
N THR A 146 22.83 -26.03 13.39
CA THR A 146 22.91 -25.46 14.73
C THR A 146 24.29 -25.68 15.33
#